data_AF-A0A497KYX3-F1
#
_entry.id   AF-A0A497KYX3-F1
#
_cell.length_a   1.000
_cell.length_b   1.000
_cell.length_c   1.000
_cell.angle_alpha   90.00
_cell.angle_beta   90.00
_cell.angle_gamma   90.00
#
_symmetry.space_group_name_H-M   'P 1'
#
loop_
_entity.id
_entity.type
_entity.pdbx_description
1 polymer ?
#
loop_
_entity_poly.entity_id
_entity_poly.type
_entity_poly.pdbx_seq_one_letter_code
_entity_poly.pdbx_strand_id
1 'polypeptide(L)'
;MRWEEAWRVVGVLDREAVYGAHRGSDPTLDELKLLRLMRWSKTVSLLENLVAVLLVLLMICPPVLLASPVELGEAVRGATMLYNVLLFMLVFMVCSTSTLALQELGYLKVLLQLPLGPEDLKKVVMAYLIHEVAPILFIPPAYAVVVAERLASIPAFFLALAYGYASISLALVASISLSMVLWKKRGLVKGLRSKLMRAFWNSL
;
A
#
# COMPACT_ATOMS: atom_id res chain seq x y z
N MET A 1 -2.05 21.47 -5.15
CA MET A 1 -1.42 20.48 -6.07
C MET A 1 -2.45 19.57 -6.75
N ARG A 2 -2.27 19.32 -8.06
CA ARG A 2 -3.05 18.34 -8.85
C ARG A 2 -2.55 16.90 -8.60
N TRP A 3 -3.36 15.89 -8.88
CA TRP A 3 -2.95 14.48 -8.69
C TRP A 3 -1.76 14.10 -9.57
N GLU A 4 -1.70 14.59 -10.81
CA GLU A 4 -0.56 14.37 -11.72
C GLU A 4 0.77 14.87 -11.12
N GLU A 5 0.74 16.02 -10.47
CA GLU A 5 1.91 16.59 -9.79
C GLU A 5 2.31 15.72 -8.58
N ALA A 6 1.32 15.22 -7.82
CA ALA A 6 1.57 14.29 -6.71
C ALA A 6 2.29 13.02 -7.19
N TRP A 7 1.84 12.42 -8.29
CA TRP A 7 2.47 11.25 -8.90
C TRP A 7 3.89 11.53 -9.39
N ARG A 8 4.15 12.72 -9.93
CA ARG A 8 5.51 13.13 -10.30
C ARG A 8 6.42 13.25 -9.08
N VAL A 9 5.92 13.82 -7.99
CA VAL A 9 6.67 13.92 -6.73
C VAL A 9 7.00 12.53 -6.18
N VAL A 10 6.06 11.58 -6.23
CA VAL A 10 6.32 10.18 -5.85
C VAL A 10 7.46 9.59 -6.69
N GLY A 11 7.46 9.79 -8.00
CA GLY A 11 8.56 9.31 -8.86
C GLY A 11 9.93 9.94 -8.55
N VAL A 12 9.97 11.17 -8.03
CA VAL A 12 11.21 11.80 -7.56
C VAL A 12 11.64 11.22 -6.20
N LEU A 13 10.69 10.98 -5.30
CA LEU A 13 10.96 10.36 -4.00
C LEU A 13 11.56 8.95 -4.15
N ASP A 14 11.03 8.14 -5.06
CA ASP A 14 11.59 6.81 -5.34
C ASP A 14 13.04 6.87 -5.84
N ARG A 15 13.38 7.90 -6.65
CA ARG A 15 14.75 8.11 -7.11
C ARG A 15 15.68 8.48 -5.97
N GLU A 16 15.23 9.37 -5.10
CA GLU A 16 15.98 9.78 -3.91
C GLU A 16 16.11 8.62 -2.89
N ALA A 17 15.12 7.72 -2.81
CA ALA A 17 15.15 6.45 -2.08
C ALA A 17 16.30 5.57 -2.52
N VAL A 18 16.34 5.27 -3.82
CA VAL A 18 17.39 4.42 -4.40
C VAL A 18 18.75 5.11 -4.32
N TYR A 19 18.82 6.41 -4.60
CA TYR A 19 20.07 7.17 -4.54
C TYR A 19 20.64 7.24 -3.12
N GLY A 20 19.82 7.57 -2.12
CA GLY A 20 20.22 7.62 -0.71
C GLY A 20 20.73 6.28 -0.19
N ALA A 21 20.06 5.18 -0.58
CA ALA A 21 20.47 3.83 -0.20
C ALA A 21 21.81 3.39 -0.83
N HIS A 22 22.15 3.89 -2.02
CA HIS A 22 23.32 3.41 -2.78
C HIS A 22 24.50 4.39 -2.80
N ARG A 23 24.30 5.69 -2.51
CA ARG A 23 25.39 6.69 -2.45
C ARG A 23 26.37 6.40 -1.30
N GLY A 24 25.91 5.73 -0.25
CA GLY A 24 26.79 5.28 0.84
C GLY A 24 27.72 4.12 0.46
N SER A 25 27.38 3.37 -0.59
CA SER A 25 28.10 2.16 -1.01
C SER A 25 28.92 2.32 -2.29
N ASP A 26 28.55 3.24 -3.19
CA ASP A 26 29.34 3.53 -4.40
C ASP A 26 29.41 5.05 -4.69
N PRO A 27 30.55 5.71 -4.42
CA PRO A 27 30.74 7.12 -4.74
C PRO A 27 30.87 7.41 -6.25
N THR A 28 30.94 6.39 -7.12
CA THR A 28 31.04 6.52 -8.59
C THR A 28 29.69 6.40 -9.31
N LEU A 29 28.60 6.65 -8.59
CA LEU A 29 27.23 6.51 -9.06
C LEU A 29 26.87 7.57 -10.10
N ASP A 30 27.04 7.20 -11.37
CA ASP A 30 26.62 7.97 -12.53
C ASP A 30 25.09 7.90 -12.72
N GLU A 31 24.49 8.92 -13.34
CA GLU A 31 23.04 9.07 -13.52
C GLU A 31 22.44 7.89 -14.31
N LEU A 32 23.19 7.37 -15.29
CA LEU A 32 22.80 6.17 -16.05
C LEU A 32 22.79 4.89 -15.21
N LYS A 33 23.74 4.74 -14.28
CA LYS A 33 23.78 3.59 -13.35
C LYS A 33 22.62 3.69 -12.35
N LEU A 34 22.32 4.88 -11.85
CA LEU A 34 21.19 5.13 -10.96
C LEU A 34 19.86 4.78 -11.64
N LEU A 35 19.66 5.20 -12.88
CA LEU A 35 18.44 4.87 -13.64
C LEU A 35 18.28 3.36 -13.86
N ARG A 36 19.38 2.62 -14.04
CA ARG A 36 19.36 1.16 -14.18
C ARG A 36 19.03 0.47 -12.86
N LEU A 37 19.63 0.92 -11.76
CA LEU A 37 19.35 0.44 -10.39
C LEU A 37 17.89 0.71 -10.00
N MET A 38 17.38 1.90 -10.30
CA MET A 38 15.97 2.25 -10.06
C MET A 38 15.03 1.34 -10.85
N ARG A 39 15.29 1.11 -12.14
CA ARG A 39 14.47 0.17 -12.93
C ARG A 39 14.52 -1.23 -12.35
N TRP A 40 15.70 -1.71 -11.98
CA TRP A 40 15.86 -3.04 -11.40
C TRP A 40 15.11 -3.18 -10.07
N SER A 41 15.30 -2.24 -9.14
CA SER A 41 14.60 -2.19 -7.86
C SER A 41 13.08 -2.17 -8.06
N LYS A 42 12.59 -1.34 -8.98
CA LYS A 42 11.16 -1.29 -9.32
C LYS A 42 10.67 -2.61 -9.90
N THR A 43 11.42 -3.25 -10.79
CA THR A 43 11.05 -4.56 -11.36
C THR A 43 11.01 -5.64 -10.30
N VAL A 44 11.99 -5.68 -9.39
CA VAL A 44 12.04 -6.66 -8.29
C VAL A 44 10.87 -6.45 -7.34
N SER A 45 10.61 -5.22 -6.88
CA SER A 45 9.47 -4.90 -6.02
C SER A 45 8.12 -5.24 -6.67
N LEU A 46 7.96 -4.93 -7.96
CA LEU A 46 6.77 -5.33 -8.70
C LEU A 46 6.62 -6.86 -8.78
N LEU A 47 7.72 -7.58 -9.03
CA LEU A 47 7.72 -9.04 -9.08
C LEU A 47 7.34 -9.65 -7.72
N GLU A 48 7.92 -9.15 -6.63
CA GLU A 48 7.61 -9.58 -5.26
C GLU A 48 6.12 -9.37 -4.95
N ASN A 49 5.59 -8.19 -5.27
CA ASN A 49 4.17 -7.89 -5.09
C ASN A 49 3.27 -8.78 -5.95
N LEU A 50 3.65 -9.08 -7.20
CA LEU A 50 2.91 -9.99 -8.06
C LEU A 50 2.92 -11.43 -7.53
N VAL A 51 4.06 -11.91 -7.04
CA VAL A 51 4.18 -13.23 -6.40
C VAL A 51 3.31 -13.29 -5.15
N ALA A 52 3.33 -12.25 -4.31
CA ALA A 52 2.47 -12.18 -3.13
C ALA A 52 0.98 -12.22 -3.50
N VAL A 53 0.56 -11.46 -4.52
CA VAL A 53 -0.81 -11.47 -5.04
C VAL A 53 -1.21 -12.84 -5.54
N LEU A 54 -0.35 -13.50 -6.32
CA LEU A 54 -0.60 -14.84 -6.84
C LEU A 54 -0.75 -15.85 -5.71
N LEU A 55 0.14 -15.82 -4.70
CA LEU A 55 0.07 -16.71 -3.55
C LEU A 55 -1.22 -16.51 -2.75
N VAL A 56 -1.63 -15.25 -2.52
CA VAL A 56 -2.91 -14.96 -1.84
C VAL A 56 -4.08 -15.53 -2.64
N LEU A 57 -4.12 -15.32 -3.95
CA LEU A 57 -5.17 -15.87 -4.82
C LEU A 57 -5.19 -17.41 -4.78
N LEU A 58 -4.02 -18.06 -4.78
CA LEU A 58 -3.91 -19.52 -4.65
C LEU A 58 -4.33 -20.04 -3.27
N MET A 59 -4.33 -19.22 -2.21
CA MET A 59 -4.83 -19.63 -0.91
C MET A 59 -6.35 -19.48 -0.78
N ILE A 60 -6.94 -18.46 -1.41
CA ILE A 60 -8.35 -18.10 -1.21
C ILE A 60 -9.28 -18.66 -2.30
N CYS A 61 -8.81 -18.77 -3.54
CA CYS A 61 -9.65 -19.19 -4.67
C CYS A 61 -9.87 -20.71 -4.74
N PRO A 62 -8.84 -21.57 -4.59
CA PRO A 62 -9.02 -23.03 -4.71
C PRO A 62 -10.05 -23.63 -3.76
N PRO A 63 -10.17 -23.24 -2.47
CA PRO A 63 -11.23 -23.76 -1.62
C PRO A 63 -12.63 -23.53 -2.19
N VAL A 64 -12.88 -22.37 -2.82
CA VAL A 64 -14.16 -22.05 -3.47
C VAL A 64 -14.30 -22.77 -4.80
N LEU A 65 -13.21 -22.84 -5.58
CA LEU A 65 -13.19 -23.49 -6.89
C LEU A 65 -13.23 -25.01 -6.84
N LEU A 66 -12.91 -25.65 -5.72
CA LEU A 66 -12.87 -27.12 -5.61
C LEU A 66 -14.00 -27.66 -4.73
N ALA A 67 -14.76 -26.79 -4.06
CA ALA A 67 -15.86 -27.19 -3.21
C ALA A 67 -16.98 -27.91 -3.98
N SER A 68 -17.51 -28.96 -3.38
CA SER A 68 -18.73 -29.62 -3.81
C SER A 68 -19.95 -28.71 -3.54
N PRO A 69 -21.09 -28.88 -4.23
CA PRO A 69 -22.28 -28.07 -4.00
C PRO A 69 -22.79 -28.11 -2.55
N VAL A 70 -22.55 -29.22 -1.84
CA VAL A 70 -22.96 -29.42 -0.46
C VAL A 70 -22.10 -28.61 0.51
N GLU A 71 -20.79 -28.51 0.24
CA GLU A 71 -19.81 -27.85 1.10
C GLU A 71 -19.54 -26.39 0.70
N LEU A 72 -20.11 -25.94 -0.43
CA LEU A 72 -19.82 -24.63 -1.03
C LEU A 72 -20.06 -23.47 -0.07
N GLY A 73 -21.13 -23.53 0.74
CA GLY A 73 -21.43 -22.49 1.72
C GLY A 73 -20.34 -22.35 2.79
N GLU A 74 -19.84 -23.47 3.32
CA GLU A 74 -18.78 -23.48 4.33
C GLU A 74 -17.44 -23.07 3.71
N ALA A 75 -17.13 -23.56 2.51
CA ALA A 75 -15.93 -23.20 1.78
C ALA A 75 -15.87 -21.71 1.46
N VAL A 76 -16.97 -21.12 0.98
CA VAL A 76 -17.05 -19.67 0.73
C VAL A 76 -16.88 -18.88 2.02
N ARG A 77 -17.51 -19.31 3.13
CA ARG A 77 -17.38 -18.62 4.42
C ARG A 77 -15.94 -18.65 4.93
N GLY A 78 -15.30 -19.81 4.90
CA GLY A 78 -13.90 -19.98 5.32
C GLY A 78 -12.93 -19.20 4.44
N ALA A 79 -13.07 -19.32 3.12
CA ALA A 79 -12.26 -18.60 2.15
C ALA A 79 -12.42 -17.08 2.27
N THR A 80 -13.64 -16.59 2.52
CA THR A 80 -13.91 -15.15 2.67
C THR A 80 -13.32 -14.59 3.97
N MET A 81 -13.33 -15.37 5.05
CA MET A 81 -12.64 -15.00 6.29
C MET A 81 -11.12 -14.92 6.07
N LEU A 82 -10.54 -15.94 5.43
CA LEU A 82 -9.12 -15.97 5.11
C LEU A 82 -8.73 -14.81 4.19
N TYR A 83 -9.53 -14.56 3.16
CA TYR A 83 -9.41 -13.43 2.24
C TYR A 83 -9.33 -12.10 2.97
N ASN A 84 -10.28 -11.80 3.85
CA ASN A 84 -10.29 -10.52 4.59
C ASN A 84 -9.06 -10.37 5.48
N VAL A 85 -8.65 -11.43 6.19
CA VAL A 85 -7.48 -11.41 7.08
C VAL A 85 -6.19 -11.23 6.30
N LEU A 86 -5.97 -12.03 5.25
CA LEU A 86 -4.77 -11.95 4.42
C LEU A 86 -4.64 -10.58 3.76
N LEU A 87 -5.76 -10.06 3.25
CA LEU A 87 -5.76 -8.80 2.53
C LEU A 87 -5.54 -7.61 3.48
N PHE A 88 -6.16 -7.63 4.66
CA PHE A 88 -5.87 -6.65 5.71
C PHE A 88 -4.38 -6.70 6.11
N MET A 89 -3.85 -7.88 6.42
CA MET A 89 -2.48 -8.05 6.88
C MET A 89 -1.45 -7.63 5.83
N LEU A 90 -1.67 -8.02 4.57
CA LEU A 90 -0.78 -7.67 3.46
C LEU A 90 -0.72 -6.14 3.27
N VAL A 91 -1.87 -5.49 3.15
CA VAL A 91 -1.94 -4.03 2.99
C VAL A 91 -1.35 -3.33 4.21
N PHE A 92 -1.67 -3.80 5.41
CA PHE A 92 -1.16 -3.22 6.64
C PHE A 92 0.37 -3.32 6.73
N MET A 93 0.96 -4.46 6.37
CA MET A 93 2.42 -4.65 6.35
C MET A 93 3.08 -3.77 5.29
N VAL A 94 2.59 -3.78 4.05
CA VAL A 94 3.15 -2.94 2.97
C VAL A 94 3.05 -1.47 3.34
N CYS A 95 1.89 -0.99 3.79
CA CYS A 95 1.75 0.43 4.15
C CYS A 95 2.53 0.81 5.41
N SER A 96 2.59 -0.05 6.43
CA SER A 96 3.38 0.26 7.63
C SER A 96 4.88 0.31 7.33
N THR A 97 5.40 -0.63 6.55
CA THR A 97 6.80 -0.64 6.12
C THR A 97 7.12 0.55 5.22
N SER A 98 6.29 0.83 4.22
CA SER A 98 6.50 1.98 3.32
C SER A 98 6.36 3.32 4.06
N THR A 99 5.43 3.45 5.00
CA THR A 99 5.36 4.68 5.83
C THR A 99 6.56 4.81 6.76
N LEU A 100 7.04 3.73 7.37
CA LEU A 100 8.26 3.75 8.20
C LEU A 100 9.50 4.10 7.38
N ALA A 101 9.65 3.54 6.18
CA ALA A 101 10.74 3.90 5.27
C ALA A 101 10.71 5.39 4.91
N LEU A 102 9.53 5.96 4.65
CA LEU A 102 9.35 7.38 4.39
C LEU A 102 9.75 8.27 5.59
N GLN A 103 9.61 7.74 6.82
CA GLN A 103 10.02 8.41 8.06
C GLN A 103 11.54 8.31 8.28
N GLU A 104 12.11 7.10 8.14
CA GLU A 104 13.50 6.81 8.49
C GLU A 104 14.49 7.39 7.48
N LEU A 105 14.12 7.41 6.18
CA LEU A 105 14.95 7.99 5.12
C LEU A 105 14.86 9.53 5.08
N GLY A 106 14.09 10.15 5.98
CA GLY A 106 13.99 11.60 6.08
C GLY A 106 13.27 12.27 4.91
N TYR A 107 12.64 11.50 4.01
CA TYR A 107 11.90 12.05 2.86
C TYR A 107 10.79 12.99 3.27
N LEU A 108 10.12 12.70 4.39
CA LEU A 108 9.13 13.63 4.91
C LEU A 108 9.74 14.99 5.27
N LYS A 109 10.97 15.03 5.79
CA LYS A 109 11.67 16.27 6.15
C LYS A 109 11.98 17.10 4.90
N VAL A 110 12.36 16.46 3.80
CA VAL A 110 12.59 17.11 2.50
C VAL A 110 11.27 17.63 1.91
N LEU A 111 10.20 16.83 1.93
CA LEU A 111 8.88 17.25 1.47
C LEU A 111 8.31 18.43 2.28
N LEU A 112 8.61 18.50 3.57
CA LEU A 112 8.18 19.59 4.44
C LEU A 112 8.99 20.89 4.29
N GLN A 113 10.16 20.82 3.64
CA GLN A 113 10.94 22.01 3.26
C GLN A 113 10.41 22.67 1.99
N LEU A 114 9.69 21.92 1.15
CA LEU A 114 8.97 22.48 0.02
C LEU A 114 7.78 23.33 0.53
N PRO A 115 7.39 24.39 -0.18
CA PRO A 115 6.24 25.24 0.17
C PRO A 115 4.91 24.53 -0.12
N LEU A 116 4.76 23.29 0.32
CA LEU A 116 3.56 22.49 0.16
C LEU A 116 2.58 22.76 1.30
N GLY A 117 1.31 22.94 0.94
CA GLY A 117 0.22 22.98 1.90
C GLY A 117 0.00 21.61 2.57
N PRO A 118 -0.71 21.57 3.71
CA PRO A 118 -1.01 20.33 4.42
C PRO A 118 -1.81 19.32 3.57
N GLU A 119 -2.73 19.81 2.74
CA GLU A 119 -3.51 18.98 1.82
C GLU A 119 -2.67 18.39 0.69
N ASP A 120 -1.67 19.13 0.24
CA ASP A 120 -0.78 18.69 -0.84
C ASP A 120 0.17 17.60 -0.33
N LEU A 121 0.67 17.73 0.89
CA LEU A 121 1.44 16.66 1.55
C LEU A 121 0.61 15.38 1.71
N LYS A 122 -0.67 15.49 2.09
CA LYS A 122 -1.60 14.36 2.18
C LYS A 122 -1.74 13.65 0.84
N LYS A 123 -1.89 14.40 -0.26
CA LYS A 123 -1.97 13.84 -1.62
C LYS A 123 -0.71 13.09 -2.01
N VAL A 124 0.49 13.60 -1.70
CA VAL A 124 1.75 12.89 -1.99
C VAL A 124 1.84 11.58 -1.22
N VAL A 125 1.57 11.60 0.09
CA VAL A 125 1.62 10.39 0.93
C VAL A 125 0.59 9.36 0.47
N MET A 126 -0.62 9.80 0.11
CA MET A 126 -1.66 8.92 -0.39
C MET A 126 -1.32 8.35 -1.76
N ALA A 127 -0.77 9.16 -2.67
CA ALA A 127 -0.28 8.69 -3.97
C ALA A 127 0.84 7.65 -3.81
N TYR A 128 1.76 7.87 -2.88
CA TYR A 128 2.83 6.91 -2.55
C TYR A 128 2.25 5.59 -2.06
N LEU A 129 1.32 5.61 -1.09
CA LEU A 129 0.71 4.38 -0.58
C LEU A 129 -0.13 3.65 -1.64
N ILE A 130 -0.83 4.38 -2.50
CA ILE A 130 -1.58 3.78 -3.62
C ILE A 130 -0.62 3.13 -4.62
N HIS A 131 0.53 3.75 -4.91
CA HIS A 131 1.56 3.16 -5.76
C HIS A 131 2.01 1.78 -5.23
N GLU A 132 2.29 1.71 -3.93
CA GLU A 132 2.79 0.50 -3.28
C GLU A 132 1.73 -0.62 -3.22
N VAL A 133 0.46 -0.26 -3.02
CA VAL A 133 -0.65 -1.23 -2.90
C VAL A 133 -1.30 -1.54 -4.25
N ALA A 134 -0.94 -0.86 -5.33
CA ALA A 134 -1.61 -0.99 -6.63
C ALA A 134 -1.77 -2.45 -7.12
N PRO A 135 -0.75 -3.34 -7.02
CA PRO A 135 -0.91 -4.74 -7.41
C PRO A 135 -1.94 -5.50 -6.54
N ILE A 136 -2.02 -5.17 -5.26
CA ILE A 136 -2.91 -5.80 -4.27
C ILE A 136 -4.39 -5.44 -4.56
N LEU A 137 -4.64 -4.27 -5.16
CA LEU A 137 -5.99 -3.85 -5.56
C LEU A 137 -6.65 -4.78 -6.59
N PHE A 138 -5.87 -5.67 -7.22
CA PHE A 138 -6.38 -6.69 -8.14
C PHE A 138 -6.98 -7.92 -7.44
N ILE A 139 -6.64 -8.18 -6.17
CA ILE A 139 -7.14 -9.35 -5.45
C ILE A 139 -8.67 -9.31 -5.26
N PRO A 140 -9.30 -8.19 -4.81
CA PRO A 140 -10.75 -8.13 -4.65
C PRO A 140 -11.58 -8.46 -5.90
N PRO A 141 -11.32 -7.86 -7.09
CA PRO A 141 -12.10 -8.21 -8.26
C PRO A 141 -11.87 -9.67 -8.68
N ALA A 142 -10.64 -10.19 -8.61
CA ALA A 142 -10.35 -11.58 -8.98
C ALA A 142 -11.10 -12.58 -8.08
N TYR A 143 -11.06 -12.38 -6.75
CA TYR A 143 -11.78 -13.24 -5.81
C TYR A 143 -13.31 -13.11 -5.96
N ALA A 144 -13.81 -11.89 -6.18
CA ALA A 144 -15.25 -11.64 -6.39
C ALA A 144 -15.80 -12.37 -7.61
N VAL A 145 -15.06 -12.42 -8.73
CA VAL A 145 -15.44 -13.21 -9.91
C VAL A 145 -15.56 -14.69 -9.56
N VAL A 146 -14.55 -15.26 -8.90
CA VAL A 146 -14.54 -16.68 -8.50
C VAL A 146 -15.75 -17.04 -7.64
N VAL A 147 -16.06 -16.22 -6.63
CA VAL A 147 -17.18 -16.45 -5.73
C VAL A 147 -18.52 -16.30 -6.46
N ALA A 148 -18.67 -15.28 -7.30
CA ALA A 148 -19.90 -15.02 -8.03
C ALA A 148 -20.21 -16.10 -9.06
N GLU A 149 -19.21 -16.59 -9.79
CA GLU A 149 -19.36 -17.70 -10.72
C GLU A 149 -19.75 -18.99 -9.99
N ARG A 150 -19.09 -19.30 -8.86
CA ARG A 150 -19.38 -20.52 -8.11
C ARG A 150 -20.75 -20.52 -7.42
N LEU A 151 -21.22 -19.36 -6.96
CA LEU A 151 -22.54 -19.21 -6.36
C LEU A 151 -23.64 -18.89 -7.39
N ALA A 152 -23.29 -18.70 -8.66
CA ALA A 152 -24.18 -18.21 -9.72
C ALA A 152 -24.99 -16.97 -9.28
N SER A 153 -24.35 -16.06 -8.53
CA SER A 153 -25.02 -14.97 -7.82
C SER A 153 -24.30 -13.64 -8.00
N ILE A 154 -24.97 -12.72 -8.70
CA ILE A 154 -24.48 -11.35 -8.91
C ILE A 154 -24.32 -10.57 -7.58
N PRO A 155 -25.24 -10.67 -6.60
CA PRO A 155 -25.03 -10.04 -5.29
C PRO A 155 -23.75 -10.49 -4.58
N ALA A 156 -23.33 -11.75 -4.75
CA ALA A 156 -22.11 -12.25 -4.13
C ALA A 156 -20.85 -11.56 -4.67
N PHE A 157 -20.85 -11.15 -5.95
CA PHE A 157 -19.78 -10.35 -6.54
C PHE A 157 -19.59 -9.04 -5.78
N PHE A 158 -20.67 -8.24 -5.65
CA PHE A 158 -20.60 -6.93 -5.01
C PHE A 158 -20.24 -7.02 -3.53
N LEU A 159 -20.75 -8.03 -2.83
CA LEU A 159 -20.41 -8.26 -1.43
C LEU A 159 -18.92 -8.60 -1.26
N ALA A 160 -18.40 -9.57 -2.00
CA ALA A 160 -16.99 -9.95 -1.92
C ALA A 160 -16.06 -8.76 -2.23
N LEU A 161 -16.40 -7.99 -3.25
CA LEU A 161 -15.67 -6.79 -3.66
C LEU A 161 -15.71 -5.70 -2.57
N ALA A 162 -16.88 -5.44 -1.99
CA ALA A 162 -17.05 -4.48 -0.90
C ALA A 162 -16.24 -4.87 0.35
N TYR A 163 -16.29 -6.15 0.76
CA TYR A 163 -15.48 -6.66 1.88
C TYR A 163 -13.98 -6.51 1.64
N GLY A 164 -13.53 -6.76 0.41
CA GLY A 164 -12.16 -6.52 -0.02
C GLY A 164 -11.69 -5.10 0.18
N TYR A 165 -12.37 -4.15 -0.45
CA TYR A 165 -11.99 -2.73 -0.37
C TYR A 165 -12.21 -2.15 1.02
N ALA A 166 -13.18 -2.65 1.80
CA ALA A 166 -13.31 -2.31 3.21
C ALA A 166 -12.07 -2.76 4.00
N SER A 167 -11.58 -3.99 3.79
CA SER A 167 -10.37 -4.52 4.41
C SER A 167 -9.12 -3.70 4.04
N ILE A 168 -8.98 -3.29 2.77
CA ILE A 168 -7.89 -2.39 2.29
C ILE A 168 -7.95 -1.05 3.01
N SER A 169 -9.14 -0.44 3.05
CA SER A 169 -9.35 0.88 3.66
C SER A 169 -9.05 0.84 5.15
N LEU A 170 -9.51 -0.20 5.85
CA LEU A 170 -9.25 -0.42 7.26
C LEU A 170 -7.73 -0.56 7.53
N ALA A 171 -7.04 -1.34 6.70
CA ALA A 171 -5.60 -1.55 6.79
C ALA A 171 -4.82 -0.24 6.57
N LEU A 172 -5.20 0.56 5.58
CA LEU A 172 -4.60 1.87 5.31
C LEU A 172 -4.77 2.83 6.50
N VAL A 173 -5.99 2.92 7.04
CA VAL A 173 -6.27 3.77 8.21
C VAL A 173 -5.48 3.28 9.42
N ALA A 174 -5.42 1.97 9.65
CA ALA A 174 -4.65 1.38 10.74
C ALA A 174 -3.14 1.65 10.59
N SER A 175 -2.57 1.48 9.39
CA SER A 175 -1.14 1.69 9.14
C SER A 175 -0.76 3.15 9.32
N ILE A 176 -1.57 4.09 8.81
CA ILE A 176 -1.35 5.52 8.97
C ILE A 176 -1.44 5.91 10.46
N SER A 177 -2.44 5.39 11.18
CA SER A 177 -2.61 5.65 12.62
C SER A 177 -1.43 5.14 13.44
N LEU A 178 -0.96 3.91 13.16
CA LEU A 178 0.21 3.35 13.80
C LEU A 178 1.46 4.21 13.54
N SER A 179 1.65 4.62 12.28
CA SER A 179 2.74 5.48 11.85
C SER A 179 2.78 6.80 12.62
N MET A 180 1.61 7.44 12.84
CA MET A 180 1.50 8.67 13.65
C MET A 180 1.83 8.44 15.14
N VAL A 181 1.39 7.31 15.71
CA VAL A 181 1.68 6.98 17.12
C VAL A 181 3.17 6.73 17.33
N LEU A 182 3.81 6.00 16.42
CA LEU A 182 5.25 5.74 16.45
C LEU A 182 6.05 7.05 16.31
N TRP A 183 5.59 7.95 15.45
CA TRP A 183 6.16 9.30 15.35
C TRP A 183 6.10 10.04 16.68
N LYS A 184 4.94 10.06 17.34
CA LYS A 184 4.73 10.74 18.62
C LYS A 184 5.65 10.19 19.71
N LYS A 185 5.92 8.88 19.71
CA LYS A 185 6.80 8.21 20.68
C LYS A 185 8.30 8.42 20.41
N ARG A 186 8.72 8.50 19.14
CA ARG A 186 10.14 8.64 18.76
C ARG A 186 10.73 10.06 18.93
N GLY A 187 9.95 11.05 19.36
CA GLY A 187 10.47 12.37 19.74
C GLY A 187 11.08 13.21 18.60
N LEU A 188 10.92 12.80 17.33
CA LEU A 188 11.48 13.50 16.18
C LEU A 188 10.72 14.81 15.89
N VAL A 189 11.33 15.91 16.38
CA VAL A 189 11.19 17.33 16.01
C VAL A 189 9.88 18.03 16.44
N LYS A 190 9.95 18.78 17.55
CA LYS A 190 8.89 19.66 18.09
C LYS A 190 8.33 20.70 17.10
N GLY A 191 9.07 21.09 16.05
CA GLY A 191 8.62 22.06 15.04
C GLY A 191 7.75 21.48 13.92
N LEU A 192 7.91 20.20 13.57
CA LEU A 192 7.11 19.49 12.58
C LEU A 192 5.70 19.13 13.11
N ARG A 193 5.62 18.94 14.43
CA ARG A 193 4.42 18.56 15.18
C ARG A 193 3.22 19.48 14.92
N SER A 194 3.43 20.80 14.83
CA SER A 194 2.33 21.78 14.76
C SER A 194 1.72 21.95 13.36
N LYS A 195 2.48 21.63 12.30
CA LYS A 195 2.00 21.68 10.91
C LYS A 195 1.25 20.40 10.54
N LEU A 196 1.75 19.24 10.95
CA LEU A 196 1.13 17.94 10.65
C LEU A 196 -0.04 17.58 11.57
N MET A 197 0.00 17.93 12.88
CA MET A 197 -1.21 17.80 13.71
C MET A 197 -2.36 18.65 13.14
N ARG A 198 -2.09 19.85 12.60
CA ARG A 198 -3.13 20.61 11.90
C ARG A 198 -3.56 19.98 10.57
N ALA A 199 -2.65 19.32 9.84
CA ALA A 199 -2.96 18.66 8.57
C ALA A 199 -3.84 17.41 8.72
N PHE A 200 -3.64 16.64 9.79
CA PHE A 200 -4.34 15.38 10.02
C PHE A 200 -5.51 15.48 10.99
N TRP A 201 -5.50 16.45 11.93
CA TRP A 201 -6.53 16.57 12.96
C TRP A 201 -7.68 17.51 12.59
N ASN A 202 -7.49 18.45 11.66
CA ASN A 202 -8.57 19.36 11.24
C ASN A 202 -9.59 18.71 10.26
N SER A 203 -9.58 17.38 10.10
CA SER A 203 -10.55 16.67 9.26
C SER A 203 -11.20 15.46 9.95
N LEU A 204 -11.30 15.48 11.28
CA LEU A 204 -12.20 14.61 12.03
C LEU A 204 -13.37 15.42 12.57
#